data_AF-A0A1T5LUQ6-F1
#
_entry.id   AF-A0A1T5LUQ6-F1
#
_cell.length_a   1.000
_cell.length_b   1.000
_cell.length_c   1.000
_cell.angle_alpha   90.00
_cell.angle_beta   90.00
_cell.angle_gamma   90.00
#
_symmetry.space_group_name_H-M   'P 1'
#
loop_
_entity.id
_entity.type
_entity.pdbx_description
1 polymer ?
#
loop_
_entity_poly.entity_id
_entity_poly.type
_entity_poly.pdbx_seq_one_letter_code
_entity_poly.pdbx_strand_id
1 'polypeptide(L)'
;MKCPYCNKDMVIGTLESPRDSIRWFSPEEKVNKVVKLLGFGGEVISIESGIRCIILCYRCYECGKIIIEVPVKEEYQGIEK
;
A
#
# COMPACT_ATOMS: atom_id res chain seq x y z
N MET A 1 13.79 -5.72 -1.70
CA MET A 1 13.27 -6.65 -2.73
C MET A 1 13.74 -6.17 -4.10
N LYS A 2 14.03 -7.09 -5.04
CA LYS A 2 14.25 -6.75 -6.46
C LYS A 2 12.96 -6.87 -7.24
N CYS A 3 12.71 -5.97 -8.19
CA CYS A 3 11.54 -6.00 -9.05
C CYS A 3 11.60 -7.20 -10.00
N PRO A 4 10.60 -8.09 -10.03
CA PRO A 4 10.59 -9.24 -10.92
C PRO A 4 10.44 -8.86 -12.40
N TYR A 5 10.06 -7.61 -12.71
CA TYR A 5 9.84 -7.14 -14.07
C TYR A 5 11.06 -6.45 -14.69
N CYS A 6 11.85 -5.73 -13.90
CA CYS A 6 13.00 -4.96 -14.40
C CYS A 6 14.30 -5.14 -13.59
N ASN A 7 14.29 -6.02 -12.58
CA ASN A 7 15.42 -6.35 -11.71
C ASN A 7 16.05 -5.16 -10.93
N LYS A 8 15.34 -4.05 -10.82
CA LYS A 8 15.74 -2.86 -10.04
C LYS A 8 15.31 -2.98 -8.59
N ASP A 9 15.95 -2.23 -7.71
CA ASP A 9 15.58 -2.18 -6.29
C ASP A 9 14.18 -1.60 -6.12
N MET A 10 13.43 -2.19 -5.17
CA MET A 10 12.10 -1.74 -4.80
C MET A 10 12.11 -1.10 -3.42
N VAL A 11 11.24 -0.11 -3.26
CA VAL A 11 11.01 0.59 -1.99
C VAL A 11 9.81 -0.05 -1.30
N ILE A 12 9.97 -0.44 -0.03
CA ILE A 12 8.86 -0.88 0.81
C ILE A 12 8.01 0.33 1.21
N GLY A 13 6.71 0.19 1.38
CA GLY A 13 5.83 1.30 1.77
C GLY A 13 4.42 0.81 2.05
N THR A 14 3.48 1.73 2.26
CA THR A 14 2.07 1.36 2.48
C THR A 14 1.19 1.88 1.36
N LEU A 15 0.31 1.02 0.85
CA LEU A 15 -0.88 1.43 0.13
C LEU A 15 -2.00 1.62 1.14
N GLU A 16 -2.53 2.83 1.21
CA GLU A 16 -3.65 3.17 2.06
C GLU A 16 -4.77 3.73 1.19
N SER A 17 -6.02 3.38 1.48
CA SER A 17 -7.17 3.93 0.77
C SER A 17 -8.03 4.82 1.66
N PRO A 18 -7.58 6.06 1.97
CA PRO A 18 -8.42 7.02 2.65
C PRO A 18 -9.49 7.54 1.68
N ARG A 19 -10.76 7.36 2.08
CA ARG A 19 -11.94 7.75 1.28
C ARG A 19 -11.92 7.06 -0.10
N ASP A 20 -12.00 7.84 -1.16
CA ASP A 20 -12.24 7.38 -2.54
C ASP A 20 -10.94 7.21 -3.34
N SER A 21 -9.76 7.36 -2.70
CA SER A 21 -8.47 7.27 -3.38
C SER A 21 -7.57 6.21 -2.76
N ILE A 22 -6.82 5.48 -3.60
CA ILE A 22 -5.68 4.68 -3.18
C ILE A 22 -4.44 5.57 -3.24
N ARG A 23 -3.70 5.63 -2.13
CA ARG A 23 -2.49 6.43 -1.97
C ARG A 23 -1.32 5.55 -1.56
N TRP A 24 -0.15 5.86 -2.11
CA TRP A 24 1.12 5.29 -1.72
C TRP A 24 1.80 6.20 -0.71
N PHE A 25 2.27 5.64 0.40
CA PHE A 25 3.08 6.34 1.39
C PHE A 25 4.47 5.69 1.47
N SER A 26 5.51 6.48 1.21
CA SER A 26 6.88 5.98 1.36
C SER A 26 7.30 5.91 2.84
N PRO A 27 8.30 5.10 3.20
CA PRO A 27 8.77 5.00 4.59
C PRO A 27 9.35 6.31 5.11
N GLU A 28 9.90 7.15 4.22
CA GLU A 28 10.45 8.45 4.60
C GLU A 28 9.39 9.54 4.77
N GLU A 29 8.16 9.32 4.30
CA GLU A 29 7.05 10.23 4.52
C GLU A 29 6.59 10.21 5.98
N LYS A 30 7.01 11.22 6.74
CA LYS A 30 6.54 11.47 8.11
C LYS A 30 5.15 12.12 8.13
N VAL A 31 4.16 11.44 7.56
CA VAL A 31 2.77 11.90 7.61
C VAL A 31 2.08 11.28 8.82
N ASN A 32 1.55 12.11 9.72
CA ASN A 32 0.85 11.62 10.90
C ASN A 32 -0.48 10.92 10.50
N LYS A 33 -0.97 10.02 11.37
CA LYS A 33 -2.15 9.19 11.08
C LYS A 33 -3.43 9.99 10.81
N VAL A 34 -3.57 11.18 11.41
CA VAL A 34 -4.75 12.04 11.22
C VAL A 34 -4.78 12.64 9.82
N VAL A 35 -3.62 13.11 9.33
CA VAL A 35 -3.46 13.65 7.97
C VAL A 35 -3.75 12.55 6.94
N LYS A 36 -3.26 11.33 7.17
CA LYS A 36 -3.57 10.17 6.31
C LYS A 36 -5.07 9.87 6.27
N LEU A 37 -5.74 9.83 7.43
CA LEU A 37 -7.18 9.56 7.54
C LEU A 37 -8.03 10.60 6.77
N LEU A 38 -7.59 11.86 6.77
CA LEU A 38 -8.24 12.93 6.02
C LEU A 38 -8.00 12.86 4.50
N GLY A 39 -7.16 11.94 4.03
CA GLY A 39 -6.83 11.79 2.62
C GLY A 39 -5.76 12.76 2.14
N PHE A 40 -4.90 13.25 3.04
CA PHE A 40 -3.78 14.13 2.71
C PHE A 40 -2.43 13.40 2.83
N GLY A 41 -1.41 13.88 2.11
CA GLY A 41 -0.08 13.26 2.02
C GLY A 41 -0.06 11.98 1.18
N GLY A 42 1.12 11.47 0.85
CA GLY A 42 1.23 10.32 -0.05
C GLY A 42 0.87 10.65 -1.50
N GLU A 43 1.31 9.77 -2.39
CA GLU A 43 1.09 9.87 -3.83
C GLU A 43 -0.23 9.18 -4.21
N VAL A 44 -1.09 9.86 -4.97
CA VAL A 44 -2.34 9.26 -5.45
C VAL A 44 -2.05 8.25 -6.55
N ILE A 45 -2.41 6.99 -6.31
CA ILE A 45 -2.27 5.87 -7.25
C ILE A 45 -3.57 5.65 -8.03
N SER A 46 -4.73 5.84 -7.40
CA SER A 46 -6.04 5.74 -8.03
C SER A 46 -7.05 6.63 -7.32
N ILE A 47 -8.04 7.15 -8.06
CA ILE A 47 -9.10 8.07 -7.58
C ILE A 47 -10.51 7.44 -7.55
N GLU A 48 -10.62 6.13 -7.83
CA GLU A 48 -11.89 5.39 -7.82
C GLU A 48 -11.75 4.11 -6.99
N SER A 49 -11.70 4.26 -5.67
CA SER A 49 -11.56 3.13 -4.75
C SER A 49 -12.71 3.09 -3.75
N GLY A 50 -13.58 2.08 -3.89
CA GLY A 50 -14.56 1.72 -2.85
C GLY A 50 -13.99 0.85 -1.73
N ILE A 51 -12.68 0.59 -1.74
CA ILE A 51 -12.03 -0.38 -0.86
C ILE A 51 -11.27 0.37 0.23
N ARG A 52 -11.50 0.03 1.50
CA ARG A 52 -10.61 0.45 2.59
C ARG A 52 -9.50 -0.58 2.76
N CYS A 53 -8.26 -0.17 2.52
CA CYS A 53 -7.10 -1.02 2.73
C CYS A 53 -5.96 -0.22 3.38
N ILE A 54 -5.13 -0.92 4.14
CA ILE A 54 -3.81 -0.50 4.61
C ILE A 54 -2.92 -1.72 4.42
N ILE A 55 -2.05 -1.71 3.41
CA ILE A 55 -1.29 -2.88 2.97
C ILE A 55 0.18 -2.50 2.84
N LEU A 56 1.05 -3.23 3.56
CA LEU A 56 2.49 -3.17 3.35
C LEU A 56 2.82 -3.82 2.01
N CYS A 57 3.54 -3.10 1.15
CA CYS A 57 3.85 -3.56 -0.20
C CYS A 57 5.16 -2.95 -0.71
N TYR A 58 5.60 -3.40 -1.88
CA TYR A 58 6.82 -2.94 -2.52
C TYR A 58 6.49 -2.22 -3.81
N ARG A 59 7.08 -1.04 -4.03
CA ARG A 59 6.95 -0.27 -5.26
C ARG A 59 8.27 -0.19 -6.01
N CYS A 60 8.21 -0.43 -7.32
CA CYS A 60 9.30 -0.16 -8.23
C CYS A 60 9.03 1.16 -8.95
N TYR A 61 9.86 2.18 -8.70
CA TYR A 61 9.73 3.48 -9.36
C TYR A 61 10.14 3.45 -10.85
N GLU A 62 11.00 2.51 -11.23
CA GLU A 62 11.51 2.39 -12.61
C GLU A 62 10.44 1.90 -13.60
N CYS A 63 9.54 1.02 -13.17
CA CYS A 63 8.48 0.46 -14.03
C CYS A 63 7.06 0.72 -13.52
N GLY A 64 6.91 1.46 -12.43
CA GLY A 64 5.61 1.83 -11.84
C GLY A 64 4.81 0.68 -11.22
N LYS A 65 5.39 -0.51 -11.06
CA LYS A 65 4.70 -1.68 -10.51
C LYS A 65 4.70 -1.68 -8.98
N ILE A 66 3.58 -2.10 -8.40
CA ILE A 66 3.44 -2.37 -6.96
C ILE A 66 3.17 -3.86 -6.78
N ILE A 67 3.86 -4.47 -5.81
CA ILE A 67 3.74 -5.89 -5.47
C ILE A 67 3.21 -6.00 -4.04
N ILE A 68 2.13 -6.74 -3.90
CA ILE A 68 1.50 -7.08 -2.63
C ILE A 68 1.74 -8.57 -2.39
N GLU A 69 2.42 -8.89 -1.31
CA GLU A 69 2.55 -10.27 -0.86
C GLU A 69 1.26 -10.67 -0.13
N VAL A 70 0.58 -11.68 -0.64
CA VAL A 70 -0.63 -12.22 0.00
C VAL A 70 -0.19 -13.25 1.02
N PRO A 71 -0.68 -13.20 2.28
CA PRO A 71 -0.35 -14.21 3.27
C PRO A 71 -0.81 -15.58 2.79
N VAL A 72 0.08 -16.57 2.89
CA VAL A 72 -0.29 -17.98 2.73
C VAL A 72 -1.08 -18.34 3.99
N LYS A 73 -2.36 -18.69 3.84
CA LYS A 73 -3.27 -18.97 4.96
C LYS A 73 -2.61 -19.90 5.99
N GLU A 74 -2.32 -19.39 7.17
CA GLU A 74 -2.58 -20.15 8.39
C GLU A 74 -4.06 -19.92 8.71
N GLU A 75 -4.78 -21.01 8.95
CA GLU A 75 -6.24 -21.06 9.03
C GLU A 75 -6.84 -19.88 9.82
N TYR A 76 -7.80 -19.16 9.22
CA TYR A 76 -8.64 -18.21 9.94
C TYR A 76 -9.41 -18.99 11.02
N GLN A 77 -8.91 -18.98 12.26
CA GLN A 77 -9.73 -19.33 13.41
C GLN A 77 -10.78 -18.22 13.55
N GLY A 78 -11.96 -18.49 13.03
CA GLY A 78 -13.11 -17.60 13.14
C GLY A 78 -13.32 -17.23 14.60
N ILE A 79 -13.39 -15.94 14.87
CA ILE A 79 -13.98 -15.45 16.11
C ILE A 79 -15.49 -15.67 15.92
N GLU A 80 -15.99 -16.79 16.43
CA GLU A 80 -17.42 -16.99 16.63
C GLU A 80 -17.94 -15.89 17.57
N LYS A 81 -19.10 -15.34 17.21
CA LYS A 81 -19.76 -14.20 17.86
C LYS A 81 -20.23 -14.50 19.26
#